data_AF-A0A8S2HLT5-F1
#
_entry.id   AF-A0A8S2HLT5-F1
#
_cell.length_a   1.000
_cell.length_b   1.000
_cell.length_c   1.000
_cell.angle_alpha   90.00
_cell.angle_beta   90.00
_cell.angle_gamma   90.00
#
_symmetry.space_group_name_H-M   'P 1'
#
loop_
_entity.id
_entity.type
_entity.pdbx_description
1 polymer ?
#
loop_
_entity_poly.entity_id
_entity_poly.type
_entity_poly.pdbx_seq_one_letter_code
_entity_poly.pdbx_strand_id
1 'polypeptide(L)' 'HQLNTLIKNYAWENHFAGGKRTFCVDLDKLIPWHRPDMAEKKLLWDDHMHLTPRGYDKIAELIFQVIVDYLNLK' A
#
# COMPACT_ATOMS: atom_id res chain seq x y z
N HIS A 1 -5.86 3.55 12.94
CA HIS A 1 -6.50 2.30 12.49
C HIS A 1 -7.93 2.45 11.96
N GLN A 2 -8.82 3.25 12.57
CA GLN A 2 -10.22 3.38 12.10
C GLN A 2 -10.34 3.76 10.61
N LEU A 3 -9.55 4.75 10.15
CA LEU A 3 -9.54 5.17 8.74
C LEU A 3 -9.10 4.03 7.79
N ASN A 4 -8.01 3.32 8.11
CA ASN A 4 -7.53 2.20 7.29
C ASN A 4 -8.57 1.08 7.18
N THR A 5 -9.33 0.81 8.23
CA THR A 5 -10.44 -0.16 8.19
C THR A 5 -11.55 0.32 7.25
N LEU A 6 -11.95 1.59 7.32
CA LEU A 6 -12.98 2.15 6.43
C LEU A 6 -12.57 2.08 4.95
N ILE A 7 -11.32 2.43 4.64
CA ILE A 7 -10.77 2.36 3.27
C ILE A 7 -10.78 0.92 2.76
N LYS A 8 -10.35 -0.04 3.60
CA LYS A 8 -10.32 -1.46 3.23
C LYS A 8 -11.71 -2.03 3.00
N ASN A 9 -12.67 -1.70 3.87
CA ASN A 9 -14.05 -2.14 3.71
C ASN A 9 -14.66 -1.59 2.42
N TYR A 10 -14.47 -0.30 2.14
CA TYR A 10 -14.94 0.32 0.89
C TYR A 10 -14.34 -0.38 -0.33
N ALA A 11 -13.04 -0.61 -0.34
CA ALA A 11 -12.38 -1.28 -1.45
C ALA A 11 -12.88 -2.73 -1.64
N TRP A 12 -13.09 -3.47 -0.54
CA TRP A 12 -13.64 -4.83 -0.58
C TRP A 12 -15.06 -4.88 -1.15
N GLU A 13 -15.96 -4.02 -0.66
CA GLU A 13 -17.33 -3.89 -1.16
C GLU A 13 -17.34 -3.57 -2.66
N ASN A 14 -16.42 -2.71 -3.11
CA ASN A 14 -16.33 -2.27 -4.50
C ASN A 14 -15.39 -3.12 -5.36
N HIS A 15 -14.78 -4.19 -4.84
CA HIS A 15 -13.97 -5.10 -5.63
C HIS A 15 -14.85 -6.10 -6.41
N PHE A 16 -15.96 -6.51 -5.80
CA PHE A 16 -16.84 -7.54 -6.34
C PHE A 16 -18.25 -7.05 -6.72
N ALA A 17 -18.76 -5.96 -6.14
CA ALA A 17 -20.21 -5.71 -6.10
C ALA A 17 -20.77 -4.59 -7.02
N GLY A 18 -20.06 -4.07 -8.03
CA GLY A 18 -20.63 -2.93 -8.79
C GLY A 18 -20.01 -2.55 -10.13
N GLY A 19 -19.27 -3.43 -10.79
CA GLY A 19 -18.63 -3.12 -12.09
C GLY A 19 -17.43 -2.17 -12.01
N LYS A 20 -17.19 -1.55 -10.84
CA LYS A 20 -15.92 -0.90 -10.50
C LYS A 20 -14.94 -1.98 -10.04
N ARG A 21 -13.69 -1.90 -10.49
CA ARG A 21 -12.62 -2.82 -10.09
C ARG A 21 -11.65 -2.04 -9.23
N THR A 22 -12.00 -1.88 -7.96
CA THR A 22 -11.16 -1.16 -7.01
C THR A 22 -10.20 -2.14 -6.33
N PHE A 23 -8.93 -1.75 -6.24
CA PHE A 23 -7.89 -2.51 -5.55
C PHE A 23 -7.39 -1.70 -4.36
N CYS A 24 -7.08 -2.38 -3.27
CA CYS A 24 -6.48 -1.77 -2.10
C CYS A 24 -5.08 -2.33 -1.90
N VAL A 25 -4.07 -1.46 -1.97
CA VAL A 25 -2.70 -1.77 -1.58
C VAL A 25 -2.52 -1.29 -0.13
N ASP A 26 -2.53 -2.21 0.82
CA ASP A 26 -2.48 -1.90 2.26
C ASP A 26 -1.05 -1.53 2.70
N LEU A 27 -0.67 -0.27 2.49
CA LEU A 27 0.67 0.24 2.81
C LEU A 27 1.00 0.20 4.31
N ASP A 28 0.00 0.33 5.20
CA ASP A 28 0.19 0.19 6.66
C ASP A 28 0.71 -1.21 7.02
N LYS A 29 0.27 -2.22 6.27
CA LYS A 29 0.76 -3.61 6.40
C LYS A 29 2.11 -3.83 5.71
N LEU A 30 2.30 -3.24 4.52
CA LEU A 30 3.44 -3.52 3.63
C LEU A 30 4.69 -2.68 3.93
N ILE A 31 4.51 -1.46 4.41
CA ILE A 31 5.57 -0.50 4.78
C ILE A 31 5.22 0.05 6.17
N PRO A 32 5.38 -0.76 7.24
CA PRO A 32 4.81 -0.43 8.53
C PRO A 32 5.58 0.70 9.24
N TRP A 33 4.95 1.85 9.38
CA TRP A 33 5.48 2.98 10.15
C TRP A 33 5.55 2.70 11.67
N HIS A 34 4.77 1.78 12.21
CA HIS A 34 4.70 1.57 13.66
C HIS A 34 5.66 0.50 14.18
N ARG A 35 6.42 -0.19 13.30
CA ARG A 35 7.36 -1.25 13.72
C ARG A 35 8.69 -0.69 14.27
N PRO A 36 9.36 -1.44 15.16
CA PRO A 36 10.50 -0.94 15.93
C PRO A 36 11.84 -0.92 15.17
N ASP A 37 11.93 -1.42 13.93
CA ASP A 37 13.18 -1.36 13.18
C ASP A 37 13.46 0.06 12.67
N MET A 38 14.34 0.76 13.39
CA MET A 38 14.73 2.15 13.10
C MET A 38 15.60 2.26 11.84
N ALA A 39 16.30 1.20 11.42
CA ALA A 39 17.20 1.24 10.27
C ALA A 39 16.41 1.17 8.95
N GLU A 40 15.49 0.22 8.84
CA GLU A 40 14.58 0.13 7.69
C GLU A 40 13.66 1.36 7.61
N LYS A 41 13.20 1.87 8.76
CA LYS A 41 12.43 3.11 8.81
C LYS A 41 13.13 4.30 8.18
N LYS A 42 14.37 4.58 8.59
CA LYS A 42 15.17 5.70 8.05
C LYS A 42 15.44 5.57 6.56
N LEU A 43 15.39 4.36 6.03
CA LEU A 43 15.61 4.09 4.63
C LEU A 43 14.38 4.45 3.78
N LEU A 44 13.17 4.25 4.33
CA LEU A 44 11.91 4.40 3.60
C LEU A 44 11.15 5.69 3.97
N TRP A 45 11.37 6.25 5.16
CA TRP A 45 10.64 7.40 5.70
C TRP A 45 11.57 8.57 6.02
N ASP A 46 11.15 9.78 5.70
CA ASP A 46 11.97 11.00 5.81
C ASP A 46 11.65 11.80 7.10
N ASP A 47 10.41 12.28 7.23
CA ASP A 47 9.99 13.20 8.30
C ASP A 47 8.85 12.65 9.16
N HIS A 48 8.83 11.33 9.35
CA HIS A 48 7.78 10.59 10.07
C HIS A 48 6.38 10.65 9.43
N MET A 49 6.25 11.29 8.25
CA MET A 49 5.01 11.37 7.48
C MET A 49 5.24 11.02 6.01
N HIS A 50 6.28 11.59 5.40
CA HIS A 50 6.64 11.41 4.00
C HIS A 50 7.65 10.27 3.84
N LEU A 51 7.65 9.69 2.66
CA LEU A 51 8.62 8.68 2.26
C LEU A 51 9.86 9.35 1.68
N THR A 52 10.99 8.67 1.81
CA THR A 52 12.18 8.98 1.01
C THR A 52 11.91 8.63 -0.46
N PRO A 53 12.74 9.07 -1.42
CA PRO A 53 12.65 8.62 -2.81
C PRO A 53 12.60 7.09 -2.94
N ARG A 54 13.42 6.39 -2.15
CA ARG A 54 13.43 4.92 -2.09
C ARG A 54 12.13 4.34 -1.53
N GLY A 55 11.50 5.01 -0.57
CA GLY A 55 10.17 4.63 -0.08
C GLY A 55 9.09 4.77 -1.15
N TYR A 56 9.16 5.82 -1.97
CA TYR A 56 8.26 5.97 -3.13
C TYR A 56 8.52 4.91 -4.21
N ASP A 57 9.78 4.58 -4.51
CA ASP A 57 10.11 3.45 -5.40
C ASP A 57 9.48 2.16 -4.88
N LYS A 58 9.55 1.92 -3.57
CA LYS A 58 8.95 0.73 -2.96
C LYS A 58 7.43 0.69 -3.11
N ILE A 59 6.75 1.83 -2.95
CA ILE A 59 5.31 1.92 -3.24
C ILE A 59 5.03 1.59 -4.70
N ALA A 60 5.81 2.16 -5.63
CA ALA A 60 5.61 1.94 -7.06
C ALA A 60 5.74 0.46 -7.43
N GLU A 61 6.75 -0.24 -6.90
CA GLU A 61 6.91 -1.70 -7.06
C GLU A 61 5.68 -2.47 -6.57
N LEU A 62 5.18 -2.16 -5.37
CA LEU A 62 4.04 -2.85 -4.77
C LEU A 62 2.76 -2.64 -5.58
N ILE A 63 2.51 -1.41 -6.04
CA ILE A 63 1.36 -1.10 -6.91
C ILE A 63 1.51 -1.83 -8.24
N PHE A 64 2.70 -1.79 -8.84
CA PHE A 64 2.97 -2.45 -10.11
C PHE A 64 2.74 -3.96 -10.03
N GLN A 65 3.21 -4.61 -8.96
CA GLN A 65 2.98 -6.05 -8.76
C GLN A 65 1.48 -6.38 -8.70
N VAL A 66 0.67 -5.57 -8.01
CA VAL A 66 -0.79 -5.77 -7.96
C VAL A 66 -1.42 -5.65 -9.35
N ILE A 67 -0.95 -4.72 -10.18
CA ILE A 67 -1.42 -4.56 -11.56
C ILE A 67 -1.01 -5.77 -12.42
N VAL A 68 0.25 -6.21 -12.30
CA VAL A 68 0.79 -7.37 -13.02
C VAL A 68 0.00 -8.64 -12.68
N ASP A 69 -0.20 -8.91 -11.39
CA ASP A 69 -0.94 -10.08 -10.91
C ASP A 69 -2.39 -10.04 -11.39
N TYR A 70 -3.00 -8.86 -11.34
CA TYR A 70 -4.38 -8.68 -11.77
C TYR A 70 -4.58 -8.89 -13.27
N LEU A 71 -3.68 -8.33 -14.09
CA LEU A 71 -3.74 -8.43 -15.54
C LEU A 71 -3.11 -9.72 -16.08
N ASN A 72 -2.53 -10.55 -15.20
CA ASN A 72 -1.80 -11.78 -15.54
C ASN A 72 -0.71 -11.52 -16.61
N LEU A 73 0.00 -10.40 -16.46
CA LEU A 73 1.12 -10.01 -17.32
C LEU A 73 2.34 -10.85 -16.92
N LYS A 74 2.57 -11.97 -17.60
CA LYS A 74 3.77 -12.81 -17.40
C LYS A 74 4.93 -12.34 -18.24
#